data_AF-A0A840AX24-F1
#
_entry.id   AF-A0A840AX24-F1
#
_cell.length_a   1.000
_cell.length_b   1.000
_cell.length_c   1.000
_cell.angle_alpha   90.00
_cell.angle_beta   90.00
_cell.angle_gamma   90.00
#
_symmetry.space_group_name_H-M   'P 1'
#
loop_
_entity.id
_entity.type
_entity.pdbx_description
1 polymer ?
#
loop_
_entity_poly.entity_id
_entity_poly.type
_entity_poly.pdbx_seq_one_letter_code
_entity_poly.pdbx_strand_id
1 'polypeptide(L)'
;MPNALAAAGQPGGGHVFTPAHKEDLMSAHIIHDHAPIGSLVAWSDGTPRPPERHRKKLAAWQSRNSRGRLISKGGGRAIGNLSLSATFTLHEADYGADGVIAIRVHRIFSVESALSFTIVERPAIGSVRVFDRAGENAELVYLAPHRAAAEEWLSRHGYPRAVLDEVTEDEVGADIVEGRAA
;
A
#
# COMPACT_ATOMS: atom_id res chain seq x y z
N MET A 1 -50.46 -36.55 45.92
CA MET A 1 -50.12 -35.35 46.71
C MET A 1 -49.06 -34.58 45.94
N PRO A 2 -49.29 -33.28 45.69
CA PRO A 2 -48.60 -32.49 44.67
C PRO A 2 -47.51 -31.61 45.28
N ASN A 3 -46.58 -31.12 44.46
CA ASN A 3 -46.22 -29.71 44.57
C ASN A 3 -45.92 -29.13 43.18
N ALA A 4 -46.72 -28.12 42.84
CA ALA A 4 -46.50 -27.18 41.75
C ALA A 4 -45.76 -25.97 42.33
N LEU A 5 -44.91 -25.29 41.55
CA LEU A 5 -45.22 -23.94 41.05
C LEU A 5 -44.08 -23.42 40.17
N ALA A 6 -44.50 -22.73 39.11
CA ALA A 6 -43.74 -22.11 38.04
C ALA A 6 -42.92 -20.88 38.46
N ALA A 7 -41.93 -20.52 37.64
CA ALA A 7 -41.78 -19.15 37.14
C ALA A 7 -40.85 -19.11 35.92
N ALA A 8 -41.25 -18.31 34.93
CA ALA A 8 -40.65 -18.10 33.64
C ALA A 8 -39.45 -17.14 33.67
N GLY A 9 -38.61 -17.20 32.62
CA GLY A 9 -37.58 -16.21 32.32
C GLY A 9 -36.87 -16.53 31.00
N GLN A 10 -37.35 -15.96 29.89
CA GLN A 10 -36.78 -16.03 28.54
C GLN A 10 -35.66 -14.96 28.35
N PRO A 11 -35.08 -14.81 27.15
CA PRO A 11 -33.84 -15.39 26.66
C PRO A 11 -32.66 -14.39 26.70
N GLY A 12 -31.49 -14.82 27.19
CA GLY A 12 -30.25 -14.03 27.11
C GLY A 12 -29.52 -14.30 25.79
N GLY A 13 -29.74 -13.45 24.79
CA GLY A 13 -28.99 -13.47 23.54
C GLY A 13 -27.51 -13.22 23.78
N GLY A 14 -26.68 -14.24 23.58
CA GLY A 14 -25.27 -14.10 23.31
C GLY A 14 -25.05 -14.24 21.81
N HIS A 15 -25.29 -13.17 21.05
CA HIS A 15 -24.59 -13.01 19.79
C HIS A 15 -23.10 -13.05 20.16
N VAL A 16 -22.44 -14.14 19.84
CA VAL A 16 -20.99 -14.15 19.71
C VAL A 16 -20.72 -13.19 18.57
N PHE A 17 -20.48 -11.93 18.93
CA PHE A 17 -19.80 -10.98 18.09
C PHE A 17 -18.43 -11.60 17.93
N THR A 18 -18.24 -12.42 16.89
CA THR A 18 -16.92 -12.59 16.30
C THR A 18 -16.43 -11.17 16.09
N PRO A 19 -15.38 -10.70 16.80
CA PRO A 19 -14.74 -9.50 16.36
C PRO A 19 -14.26 -9.85 14.96
N ALA A 20 -14.90 -9.24 13.95
CA ALA A 20 -14.28 -9.16 12.64
C ALA A 20 -12.87 -8.71 12.94
N HIS A 21 -11.88 -9.53 12.56
CA HIS A 21 -10.52 -9.07 12.45
C HIS A 21 -10.64 -7.78 11.65
N LYS A 22 -10.50 -6.65 12.34
CA LYS A 22 -10.28 -5.37 11.73
C LYS A 22 -8.89 -5.56 11.17
N GLU A 23 -8.87 -6.14 9.97
CA GLU A 23 -7.75 -6.15 9.04
C GLU A 23 -7.06 -4.81 9.26
N ASP A 24 -5.75 -4.78 9.48
CA ASP A 24 -4.96 -3.57 9.68
C ASP A 24 -5.17 -2.61 8.49
N LEU A 25 -6.31 -1.93 8.49
CA LEU A 25 -6.76 -0.97 7.51
C LEU A 25 -5.99 0.28 7.90
N MET A 26 -4.82 0.39 7.29
CA MET A 26 -3.91 1.48 7.49
C MET A 26 -4.49 2.73 6.82
N SER A 27 -4.37 3.85 7.51
CA SER A 27 -4.63 5.16 6.92
C SER A 27 -3.54 5.52 5.93
N ALA A 28 -3.83 6.44 5.01
CA ALA A 28 -2.84 6.98 4.08
C ALA A 28 -1.61 7.60 4.80
N HIS A 29 -1.79 8.17 6.00
CA HIS A 29 -0.69 8.64 6.85
C HIS A 29 0.29 7.52 7.23
N ILE A 30 -0.23 6.36 7.64
CA ILE A 30 0.60 5.22 8.05
C ILE A 30 1.42 4.70 6.86
N ILE A 31 0.82 4.64 5.66
CA ILE A 31 1.56 4.28 4.44
C ILE A 31 2.66 5.30 4.14
N HIS A 32 2.34 6.58 4.21
CA HIS A 32 3.33 7.63 3.96
C HIS A 32 4.49 7.60 4.95
N ASP A 33 4.24 7.35 6.24
CA ASP A 33 5.28 7.44 7.25
C ASP A 33 6.07 6.13 7.38
N HIS A 34 5.39 4.99 7.38
CA HIS A 34 6.00 3.71 7.76
C HIS A 34 6.26 2.75 6.60
N ALA A 35 5.44 2.76 5.53
CA ALA A 35 5.62 1.76 4.47
C ALA A 35 6.94 1.98 3.70
N PRO A 36 7.84 1.00 3.60
CA PRO A 36 9.09 1.19 2.86
C PRO A 36 8.82 1.39 1.36
N ILE A 37 9.55 2.30 0.72
CA ILE A 37 9.48 2.46 -0.75
C ILE A 37 9.80 1.11 -1.41
N GLY A 38 9.03 0.74 -2.43
CA GLY A 38 9.05 -0.59 -3.05
C GLY A 38 7.98 -1.54 -2.53
N SER A 39 7.28 -1.20 -1.44
CA SER A 39 6.16 -2.00 -0.93
C SER A 39 5.02 -2.10 -1.93
N LEU A 40 4.38 -3.26 -2.04
CA LEU A 40 3.11 -3.41 -2.72
C LEU A 40 1.99 -2.99 -1.78
N VAL A 41 1.27 -1.93 -2.13
CA VAL A 41 0.18 -1.37 -1.32
C VAL A 41 -1.14 -1.56 -2.06
N ALA A 42 -2.12 -2.15 -1.40
CA ALA A 42 -3.51 -2.17 -1.85
C ALA A 42 -4.28 -0.99 -1.25
N TRP A 43 -5.28 -0.49 -1.96
CA TRP A 43 -6.23 0.50 -1.47
C TRP A 43 -7.67 0.08 -1.78
N SER A 44 -8.60 0.50 -0.93
CA SER A 44 -10.03 0.22 -1.09
C SER A 44 -10.90 1.35 -0.55
N ASP A 45 -12.06 1.56 -1.18
CA ASP A 45 -13.13 2.40 -0.66
C ASP A 45 -14.19 1.63 0.16
N GLY A 46 -13.92 0.35 0.46
CA GLY A 46 -14.80 -0.53 1.23
C GLY A 46 -16.03 -1.04 0.46
N THR A 47 -16.22 -0.64 -0.81
CA THR A 47 -17.38 -1.09 -1.58
C THR A 47 -17.19 -2.52 -2.10
N PRO A 48 -18.25 -3.34 -2.15
CA PRO A 48 -18.13 -4.73 -2.59
C PRO A 48 -17.84 -4.83 -4.09
N ARG A 49 -16.98 -5.78 -4.46
CA ARG A 49 -16.60 -6.03 -5.86
C ARG A 49 -17.81 -6.37 -6.72
N PRO A 50 -18.09 -5.61 -7.80
CA PRO A 50 -19.17 -5.92 -8.73
C PRO A 50 -18.96 -7.25 -9.46
N PRO A 51 -20.03 -7.96 -9.85
CA PRO A 51 -19.93 -9.16 -10.68
C PRO A 51 -19.24 -8.88 -12.02
N GLU A 52 -18.47 -9.85 -12.53
CA GLU A 52 -17.64 -9.69 -13.74
C GLU A 52 -18.43 -9.33 -15.00
N ARG A 53 -19.69 -9.76 -15.09
CA ARG A 53 -20.60 -9.39 -16.17
C ARG A 53 -20.87 -7.88 -16.26
N HIS A 54 -20.72 -7.13 -15.16
CA HIS A 54 -20.96 -5.68 -15.11
C HIS A 54 -19.67 -4.90 -15.38
N ARG A 55 -19.05 -5.12 -16.55
CA ARG A 55 -17.73 -4.56 -16.93
C ARG A 55 -17.52 -3.08 -16.59
N LYS A 56 -18.50 -2.21 -16.91
CA LYS A 56 -18.42 -0.77 -16.60
C LYS A 56 -18.35 -0.49 -15.09
N LYS A 57 -19.19 -1.17 -14.30
CA LYS A 57 -19.19 -1.02 -12.84
C LYS A 57 -17.90 -1.60 -12.24
N LEU A 58 -17.44 -2.73 -12.75
CA LEU A 58 -16.20 -3.35 -12.30
C LEU A 58 -14.99 -2.45 -12.57
N ALA A 59 -14.89 -1.84 -13.76
CA ALA A 59 -13.81 -0.90 -14.08
C ALA A 59 -13.84 0.34 -13.18
N ALA A 60 -15.04 0.91 -12.94
CA ALA A 60 -15.20 2.03 -12.00
C ALA A 60 -14.78 1.62 -10.58
N TRP A 61 -15.17 0.43 -10.13
CA TRP A 61 -14.78 -0.12 -8.83
C TRP A 61 -13.27 -0.32 -8.71
N GLN A 62 -12.62 -0.93 -9.71
CA GLN A 62 -11.18 -1.15 -9.76
C GLN A 62 -10.39 0.16 -9.63
N SER A 63 -10.91 1.26 -10.18
CA SER A 63 -10.26 2.57 -10.05
C SER A 63 -10.12 3.06 -8.60
N ARG A 64 -10.92 2.55 -7.67
CA ARG A 64 -10.87 2.88 -6.23
C ARG A 64 -10.51 1.67 -5.35
N ASN A 65 -10.30 0.51 -5.97
CA ASN A 65 -10.05 -0.77 -5.33
C ASN A 65 -9.02 -1.55 -6.15
N SER A 66 -7.75 -1.22 -5.95
CA SER A 66 -6.64 -1.78 -6.71
C SER A 66 -5.37 -1.76 -5.84
N ARG A 67 -4.22 -2.05 -6.43
CA ARG A 67 -2.93 -2.13 -5.76
C ARG A 67 -1.83 -1.61 -6.66
N GLY A 68 -0.74 -1.18 -6.05
CA GLY A 68 0.40 -0.63 -6.76
C GLY A 68 1.64 -0.60 -5.90
N ARG A 69 2.78 -0.52 -6.54
CA ARG A 69 4.07 -0.43 -5.86
C ARG A 69 4.32 0.99 -5.43
N LEU A 70 4.66 1.20 -4.16
CA LEU A 70 5.07 2.49 -3.66
C LEU A 70 6.39 2.89 -4.30
N ILE A 71 6.38 3.95 -5.11
CA ILE A 71 7.57 4.39 -5.86
C ILE A 71 8.16 5.70 -5.36
N SER A 72 7.35 6.53 -4.68
CA SER A 72 7.82 7.82 -4.18
C SER A 72 6.94 8.29 -3.03
N LYS A 73 7.55 9.03 -2.11
CA LYS A 73 6.88 9.75 -1.01
C LYS A 73 7.31 11.21 -1.09
N GLY A 74 6.34 12.10 -1.21
CA GLY A 74 6.55 13.54 -1.21
C GLY A 74 6.13 14.14 0.12
N GLY A 75 7.05 14.79 0.82
CA GLY A 75 6.73 15.55 2.02
C GLY A 75 5.73 16.67 1.75
N GLY A 76 4.99 17.07 2.79
CA GLY A 76 4.14 18.25 2.71
C GLY A 76 4.97 19.50 2.41
N ARG A 77 4.48 20.37 1.53
CA ARG A 77 5.22 21.57 1.09
C ARG A 77 4.39 22.80 1.34
N ALA A 78 4.96 23.76 2.06
CA ALA A 78 4.40 25.12 2.14
C ALA A 78 4.93 25.95 0.96
N ILE A 79 4.04 26.41 0.09
CA ILE A 79 4.35 27.34 -1.00
C ILE A 79 3.63 28.66 -0.72
N GLY A 80 4.35 29.64 -0.17
CA GLY A 80 3.76 30.91 0.25
C GLY A 80 2.76 30.70 1.40
N ASN A 81 1.47 30.97 1.15
CA ASN A 81 0.39 30.75 2.11
C ASN A 81 -0.35 29.41 1.91
N LEU A 82 0.04 28.62 0.91
CA LEU A 82 -0.59 27.34 0.59
C LEU A 82 0.19 26.20 1.24
N SER A 83 -0.46 25.43 2.12
CA SER A 83 0.11 24.19 2.66
C SER A 83 -0.38 23.02 1.81
N LEU A 84 0.53 22.33 1.13
CA LEU A 84 0.25 21.07 0.45
C LEU A 84 0.48 19.92 1.41
N SER A 85 -0.53 19.08 1.57
CA SER A 85 -0.46 17.84 2.33
C SER A 85 0.59 16.90 1.75
N ALA A 86 1.19 16.07 2.60
CA ALA A 86 2.11 15.03 2.14
C ALA A 86 1.40 14.07 1.18
N THR A 87 2.14 13.54 0.22
CA THR A 87 1.61 12.65 -0.81
C THR A 87 2.50 11.44 -1.02
N PHE A 88 1.96 10.37 -1.57
CA PHE A 88 2.77 9.26 -2.06
C PHE A 88 2.24 8.75 -3.40
N THR A 89 3.13 8.17 -4.18
CA THR A 89 2.84 7.69 -5.52
C THR A 89 2.94 6.17 -5.56
N LEU A 90 1.86 5.53 -6.00
CA LEU A 90 1.80 4.11 -6.31
C LEU A 90 1.85 3.90 -7.83
N HIS A 91 2.77 3.06 -8.29
CA HIS A 91 2.80 2.51 -9.63
C HIS A 91 1.82 1.33 -9.71
N GLU A 92 0.68 1.52 -10.38
CA GLU A 92 -0.40 0.51 -10.47
C GLU A 92 -0.12 -0.54 -11.55
N ALA A 93 0.25 -0.11 -12.75
CA ALA A 93 0.46 -1.01 -13.88
C ALA A 93 1.26 -0.34 -15.00
N ASP A 94 1.99 -1.17 -15.73
CA ASP A 94 2.59 -0.85 -17.02
C ASP A 94 1.77 -1.57 -18.12
N TYR A 95 1.41 -0.86 -19.18
CA TYR A 95 0.69 -1.39 -20.35
C TYR A 95 1.56 -1.22 -21.61
N GLY A 96 1.56 -2.23 -22.45
CA GLY A 96 2.36 -2.23 -23.68
C GLY A 96 2.32 -3.56 -24.42
N ALA A 97 3.09 -3.65 -25.50
CA ALA A 97 3.21 -4.83 -26.35
C ALA A 97 4.69 -5.11 -26.65
N ASP A 98 5.02 -6.38 -26.90
CA ASP A 98 6.37 -6.82 -27.32
C ASP A 98 7.51 -6.37 -26.39
N GLY A 99 7.25 -6.30 -25.09
CA GLY A 99 8.23 -5.87 -24.09
C GLY A 99 8.47 -4.36 -24.02
N VAL A 100 7.74 -3.57 -24.81
CA VAL A 100 7.78 -2.10 -24.75
C VAL A 100 6.65 -1.59 -23.87
N ILE A 101 6.99 -0.87 -22.80
CA ILE A 101 6.00 -0.18 -21.95
C ILE A 101 5.57 1.10 -22.66
N ALA A 102 4.32 1.16 -23.10
CA ALA A 102 3.74 2.32 -23.77
C ALA A 102 3.07 3.29 -22.77
N ILE A 103 2.48 2.76 -21.71
CA ILE A 103 1.75 3.54 -20.70
C ILE A 103 2.10 3.02 -19.31
N ARG A 104 2.48 3.94 -18.43
CA ARG A 104 2.74 3.69 -17.01
C ARG A 104 1.66 4.39 -16.18
N VAL A 105 0.90 3.64 -15.40
CA VAL A 105 -0.22 4.16 -14.60
C VAL A 105 0.24 4.42 -13.18
N HIS A 106 0.28 5.69 -12.81
CA HIS A 106 0.55 6.14 -11.45
C HIS A 106 -0.71 6.64 -10.77
N ARG A 107 -0.79 6.40 -9.47
CA ARG A 107 -1.77 7.03 -8.58
C ARG A 107 -1.07 7.79 -7.48
N ILE A 108 -1.49 9.03 -7.31
CA ILE A 108 -1.00 9.91 -6.25
C ILE A 108 -2.11 9.99 -5.20
N PHE A 109 -1.73 9.74 -3.94
CA PHE A 109 -2.63 9.86 -2.79
C PHE A 109 -2.12 10.93 -1.85
N SER A 110 -3.02 11.76 -1.33
CA SER A 110 -2.75 12.59 -0.16
C SER A 110 -2.81 11.72 1.09
N VAL A 111 -2.03 12.07 2.12
CA VAL A 111 -2.15 11.48 3.46
C VAL A 111 -3.56 11.66 4.05
N GLU A 112 -4.30 12.67 3.60
CA GLU A 112 -5.69 12.94 3.99
C GLU A 112 -6.73 12.05 3.27
N SER A 113 -6.29 11.10 2.44
CA SER A 113 -7.21 10.21 1.72
C SER A 113 -8.06 9.39 2.69
N ALA A 114 -9.37 9.38 2.45
CA ALA A 114 -10.34 8.58 3.22
C ALA A 114 -10.39 7.10 2.79
N LEU A 115 -9.55 6.70 1.82
CA LEU A 115 -9.41 5.30 1.45
C LEU A 115 -8.68 4.53 2.54
N SER A 116 -8.94 3.23 2.59
CA SER A 116 -8.18 2.33 3.45
C SER A 116 -7.07 1.67 2.64
N PHE A 117 -5.92 1.46 3.29
CA PHE A 117 -4.73 0.90 2.66
C PHE A 117 -4.23 -0.32 3.41
N THR A 118 -3.50 -1.17 2.70
CA THR A 118 -2.85 -2.34 3.29
C THR A 118 -1.53 -2.59 2.60
N ILE A 119 -0.46 -2.82 3.36
CA ILE A 119 0.82 -3.28 2.83
C ILE A 119 0.67 -4.78 2.55
N VAL A 120 0.60 -5.15 1.26
CA VAL A 120 0.46 -6.53 0.79
C VAL A 120 1.80 -7.24 0.78
N GLU A 121 2.86 -6.53 0.39
CA GLU A 121 4.21 -7.06 0.28
C GLU A 121 5.21 -5.96 0.61
N ARG A 122 6.28 -6.31 1.32
CA ARG A 122 7.41 -5.44 1.60
C ARG A 122 8.61 -5.87 0.75
N PRO A 123 9.48 -4.93 0.35
CA PRO A 123 10.75 -5.29 -0.29
C PRO A 123 11.53 -6.27 0.59
N ALA A 124 12.10 -7.29 -0.04
CA ALA A 124 12.93 -8.25 0.67
C ALA A 124 14.22 -7.60 1.19
N ILE A 125 14.69 -8.01 2.35
CA ILE A 125 16.03 -7.64 2.85
C ILE A 125 17.07 -8.09 1.82
N GLY A 126 18.07 -7.24 1.54
CA GLY A 126 19.09 -7.46 0.52
C GLY A 126 18.63 -7.16 -0.92
N SER A 127 17.34 -6.85 -1.13
CA SER A 127 16.90 -6.27 -2.40
C SER A 127 17.44 -4.84 -2.56
N VAL A 128 17.52 -4.36 -3.80
CA VAL A 128 18.08 -3.04 -4.11
C VAL A 128 17.05 -2.20 -4.84
N ARG A 129 16.68 -1.08 -4.22
CA ARG A 129 15.86 -0.02 -4.80
C ARG A 129 16.73 0.79 -5.75
N VAL A 130 16.27 0.94 -6.99
CA VAL A 130 16.90 1.80 -7.99
C VAL A 130 16.02 3.03 -8.17
N PHE A 131 16.53 4.18 -7.75
CA PHE A 131 15.89 5.47 -7.94
C PHE A 131 16.41 6.16 -9.19
N ASP A 132 15.57 6.96 -9.86
CA ASP A 132 15.96 7.71 -11.07
C ASP A 132 16.98 8.83 -10.79
N ARG A 133 16.96 9.38 -9.57
CA ARG A 133 17.83 10.46 -9.07
C ARG A 133 17.93 10.43 -7.54
N ALA A 134 18.83 11.25 -7.00
CA ALA A 134 18.91 11.52 -5.56
C ALA A 134 17.88 12.58 -5.10
N GLY A 135 17.50 12.53 -3.81
CA GLY A 135 16.74 13.58 -3.11
C GLY A 135 15.24 13.28 -2.95
N GLU A 136 14.50 14.23 -2.39
CA GLU A 136 13.08 14.05 -2.01
C GLU A 136 12.10 13.81 -3.17
N ASN A 137 12.54 14.08 -4.41
CA ASN A 137 11.73 13.82 -5.61
C ASN A 137 12.23 12.57 -6.36
N ALA A 138 12.99 11.71 -5.69
CA ALA A 138 13.42 10.44 -6.26
C ALA A 138 12.20 9.53 -6.49
N GLU A 139 12.16 8.91 -7.67
CA GLU A 139 11.18 7.88 -7.99
C GLU A 139 11.87 6.53 -8.15
N LEU A 140 11.34 5.50 -7.48
CA LEU A 140 11.75 4.12 -7.67
C LEU A 140 11.37 3.70 -9.10
N VAL A 141 12.38 3.38 -9.90
CA VAL A 141 12.20 2.92 -11.27
C VAL A 141 12.34 1.41 -11.41
N TYR A 142 13.07 0.77 -10.48
CA TYR A 142 13.26 -0.67 -10.45
C TYR A 142 13.53 -1.16 -9.02
N LEU A 143 13.03 -2.34 -8.68
CA LEU A 143 13.35 -3.05 -7.44
C LEU A 143 14.04 -4.36 -7.82
N ALA A 144 15.34 -4.41 -7.63
CA ALA A 144 16.16 -5.56 -7.97
C ALA A 144 16.24 -6.54 -6.79
N PRO A 145 16.33 -7.86 -7.03
CA PRO A 145 16.49 -8.84 -5.95
C PRO A 145 17.86 -8.74 -5.23
N HIS A 146 18.86 -8.15 -5.87
CA HIS A 146 20.20 -7.92 -5.32
C HIS A 146 20.97 -6.89 -6.17
N ARG A 147 22.11 -6.41 -5.65
CA ARG A 147 22.94 -5.36 -6.29
C ARG A 147 23.36 -5.68 -7.72
N ALA A 148 23.86 -6.88 -7.98
CA ALA A 148 24.29 -7.27 -9.33
C ALA A 148 23.16 -7.18 -10.37
N ALA A 149 21.92 -7.54 -10.01
CA ALA A 149 20.78 -7.42 -10.91
C ALA A 149 20.39 -5.95 -11.14
N ALA A 150 20.54 -5.08 -10.13
CA ALA A 150 20.32 -3.65 -10.29
C ALA A 150 21.32 -3.01 -11.26
N GLU A 151 22.60 -3.38 -11.15
CA GLU A 151 23.66 -2.90 -12.04
C GLU A 151 23.48 -3.40 -13.48
N GLU A 152 23.15 -4.68 -13.65
CA GLU A 152 22.84 -5.23 -14.96
C GLU A 152 21.63 -4.53 -15.59
N TRP A 153 20.58 -4.28 -14.79
CA TRP A 153 19.43 -3.52 -15.25
C TRP A 153 19.83 -2.10 -15.66
N LEU A 154 20.60 -1.37 -14.86
CA LEU A 154 21.08 -0.02 -15.20
C LEU A 154 21.95 0.02 -16.46
N SER A 155 22.75 -1.01 -16.72
CA SER A 155 23.55 -1.10 -17.95
C SER A 155 22.68 -1.11 -19.22
N ARG A 156 21.43 -1.56 -19.10
CA ARG A 156 20.45 -1.65 -20.17
C ARG A 156 19.43 -0.51 -20.17
N HIS A 157 19.42 0.34 -19.14
CA HIS A 157 18.41 1.39 -18.95
C HIS A 157 19.06 2.76 -18.75
N GLY A 158 18.57 3.77 -19.48
CA GLY A 158 19.16 5.11 -19.54
C GLY A 158 18.91 6.00 -18.31
N TYR A 159 19.36 5.59 -17.11
CA TYR A 159 19.27 6.38 -15.87
C TYR A 159 20.65 6.86 -15.39
N PRO A 160 21.22 7.93 -15.99
CA PRO A 160 22.59 8.37 -15.70
C PRO A 160 22.78 8.95 -14.30
N ARG A 161 21.68 9.26 -13.59
CA ARG A 161 21.68 9.82 -12.22
C ARG A 161 21.15 8.84 -11.19
N ALA A 162 21.02 7.56 -11.57
CA ALA A 162 20.41 6.57 -10.71
C ALA A 162 21.14 6.44 -9.37
N VAL A 163 20.37 6.21 -8.31
CA VAL A 163 20.89 5.89 -6.97
C VAL A 163 20.42 4.50 -6.60
N LEU A 164 21.35 3.68 -6.12
CA LEU A 164 21.08 2.36 -5.57
C LEU A 164 20.98 2.46 -4.06
N ASP A 165 19.93 1.90 -3.50
CA ASP A 165 19.66 1.86 -2.07
C ASP A 165 19.28 0.43 -1.67
N GLU A 166 20.04 -0.17 -0.76
CA GLU A 166 19.84 -1.56 -0.35
C GLU A 166 18.86 -1.63 0.82
N VAL A 167 17.90 -2.55 0.74
CA VAL A 167 16.94 -2.79 1.81
C VAL A 167 17.61 -3.53 2.95
N THR A 168 17.81 -2.86 4.07
CA THR A 168 18.49 -3.45 5.25
C THR A 168 17.49 -3.93 6.31
N GLU A 169 17.94 -4.78 7.22
CA GLU A 169 17.11 -5.31 8.32
C GLU A 169 16.58 -4.23 9.27
N ASP A 170 17.35 -3.16 9.49
CA ASP A 170 17.00 -2.05 10.37
C ASP A 170 15.73 -1.32 9.88
N GLU A 171 15.59 -1.15 8.57
CA GLU A 171 14.41 -0.52 7.95
C GLU A 171 13.16 -1.38 8.00
N VAL A 172 13.30 -2.72 7.96
CA VAL A 172 12.17 -3.65 8.02
C VAL A 172 11.74 -3.89 9.48
N GLY A 173 12.71 -3.92 10.40
CA GLY A 173 12.50 -4.13 11.83
C GLY A 173 11.83 -2.95 12.54
N ALA A 174 12.13 -1.71 12.13
CA ALA A 174 11.50 -0.50 12.68
C ALA A 174 9.97 -0.46 12.49
N ASP A 175 9.42 -1.24 11.56
CA ASP A 175 7.98 -1.28 11.25
C ASP A 175 7.27 -2.53 11.83
N ILE A 176 8.00 -3.49 12.40
CA ILE A 176 7.41 -4.68 13.07
C ILE A 176 7.11 -4.41 14.55
N VAL A 177 7.70 -3.36 15.14
CA VAL A 177 7.58 -3.09 16.59
C VAL A 177 6.21 -2.55 17.00
N GLU A 178 5.36 -2.08 16.08
CA GLU A 178 4.01 -1.57 16.41
C GLU A 178 2.91 -2.67 16.40
N GLY A 179 3.30 -3.92 16.65
CA GLY A 179 2.37 -5.06 16.78
C GLY A 179 2.47 -5.84 18.10
N ARG A 180 3.36 -5.45 19.02
CA ARG A 180 3.50 -6.15 20.31
C ARG A 180 4.05 -5.25 21.42
N ALA A 181 3.16 -4.55 22.11
CA ALA A 181 3.37 -4.15 23.49
C ALA A 181 2.04 -4.23 24.26
N ALA A 182 1.98 -5.29 25.09
CA ALA A 182 1.16 -5.57 26.29
C ALA A 182 -0.22 -4.90 26.46
#